data_AF-A0A7K6P9U3-F1
#
_entry.id   AF-A0A7K6P9U3-F1
#
_cell.length_a   1.000
_cell.length_b   1.000
_cell.length_c   1.000
_cell.angle_alpha   90.00
_cell.angle_beta   90.00
_cell.angle_gamma   90.00
#
_symmetry.space_group_name_H-M   'P 1'
#
loop_
_entity.id
_entity.type
_entity.pdbx_description
1 polymer ?
#
loop_
_entity_poly.entity_id
_entity_poly.type
_entity_poly.pdbx_seq_one_letter_code
_entity_poly.pdbx_strand_id
1 'polypeptide(L)'
;MVLLKGFGQDGFRFFTNYESRKGKELDSNPFASLVFYWEPLCRQVRIEGSVKRLPEEESERYFHSRPKGSQIGALVSRQSSVIPDREYLRRKNAELEQRYRDAPVPKPDYW
;
A
#
# COMPACT_ATOMS: atom_id res chain seq x y z
N MET A 1 -1.16 10.91 1.20
CA MET A 1 0.01 10.76 0.30
C MET A 1 0.30 9.28 0.07
N VAL A 2 0.87 8.92 -1.07
CA VAL A 2 1.38 7.57 -1.40
C VAL A 2 2.80 7.68 -1.94
N LEU A 3 3.51 6.55 -2.03
CA LEU A 3 4.87 6.49 -2.59
C LEU A 3 4.84 5.83 -3.96
N LEU A 4 5.51 6.45 -4.94
CA LEU A 4 5.79 5.81 -6.23
C LEU A 4 6.77 4.65 -6.03
N LYS A 5 6.47 3.49 -6.63
CA LYS A 5 7.26 2.24 -6.49
C LYS A 5 7.73 1.66 -7.82
N GLY A 6 7.47 2.35 -8.92
CA GLY A 6 8.00 2.04 -10.25
C GLY A 6 7.29 2.88 -11.30
N PHE A 7 7.95 3.11 -12.44
CA PHE A 7 7.34 3.75 -13.60
C PHE A 7 7.94 3.18 -14.89
N GLY A 8 7.22 3.27 -16.01
CA GLY A 8 7.65 2.76 -17.32
C GLY A 8 6.63 3.03 -18.42
N GLN A 9 6.72 2.31 -19.54
CA GLN A 9 5.76 2.43 -20.64
C GLN A 9 4.32 2.09 -20.19
N ASP A 10 4.17 1.21 -19.21
CA ASP A 10 2.87 0.80 -18.65
C ASP A 10 2.30 1.77 -17.60
N GLY A 11 3.00 2.87 -17.30
CA GLY A 11 2.54 3.91 -16.38
C GLY A 11 3.25 3.91 -15.02
N PHE A 12 2.54 4.35 -13.97
CA PHE A 12 3.07 4.62 -12.62
C PHE A 12 2.50 3.65 -11.59
N ARG A 13 3.38 3.00 -10.81
CA ARG A 13 3.01 1.96 -9.84
C ARG A 13 3.08 2.47 -8.40
N PHE A 14 2.05 2.16 -7.62
CA PHE A 14 2.01 2.33 -6.17
C PHE A 14 1.23 1.15 -5.56
N PHE A 15 1.38 0.92 -4.26
CA PHE A 15 0.73 -0.19 -3.55
C PHE A 15 -0.11 0.33 -2.40
N THR A 16 -1.26 -0.29 -2.15
CA THR A 16 -2.21 0.13 -1.11
C THR A 16 -3.13 -1.02 -0.75
N ASN A 17 -3.81 -0.93 0.39
CA ASN A 17 -4.89 -1.84 0.73
C ASN A 17 -6.15 -1.57 -0.15
N TYR A 18 -6.70 -2.61 -0.79
CA TYR A 18 -7.88 -2.56 -1.66
C TYR A 18 -9.17 -2.22 -0.89
N GLU A 19 -9.29 -2.61 0.37
CA GLU A 19 -10.44 -2.27 1.24
C GLU A 19 -10.40 -0.83 1.77
N SER A 20 -9.29 -0.11 1.58
CA SER A 20 -9.16 1.27 2.00
C SER A 20 -10.11 2.19 1.22
N ARG A 21 -10.34 3.41 1.73
CA ARG A 21 -11.15 4.41 1.03
C ARG A 21 -10.72 4.58 -0.45
N LYS A 22 -9.41 4.74 -0.69
CA LYS A 22 -8.89 4.93 -2.06
C LYS A 22 -9.02 3.67 -2.93
N GLY A 23 -8.90 2.49 -2.32
CA GLY A 23 -9.05 1.23 -3.04
C GLY A 23 -10.48 1.08 -3.56
N LYS A 24 -11.46 1.29 -2.68
CA LYS A 24 -12.89 1.30 -3.04
C LYS A 24 -13.25 2.34 -4.10
N GLU A 25 -12.70 3.55 -4.00
CA GLU A 25 -12.91 4.60 -5.00
C GLU A 25 -12.31 4.18 -6.36
N LEU A 26 -11.10 3.61 -6.41
CA LEU A 26 -10.46 3.16 -7.65
C LEU A 26 -11.13 1.93 -8.27
N ASP A 27 -11.67 1.03 -7.46
CA ASP A 27 -12.39 -0.15 -7.94
C ASP A 27 -13.75 0.23 -8.56
N SER A 28 -14.41 1.24 -8.01
CA SER A 28 -15.69 1.74 -8.54
C SER A 28 -15.53 2.73 -9.68
N ASN A 29 -14.43 3.49 -9.69
CA ASN A 29 -14.11 4.48 -10.71
C ASN A 29 -12.59 4.47 -11.00
N PRO A 30 -12.13 3.73 -12.03
CA PRO A 30 -10.70 3.46 -12.26
C PRO A 30 -9.99 4.63 -12.95
N PHE A 31 -10.13 5.84 -12.42
CA PHE A 31 -9.45 7.03 -12.91
C PHE A 31 -8.80 7.77 -11.74
N ALA A 32 -7.58 8.26 -11.94
CA ALA A 32 -6.85 8.97 -10.90
C ALA A 32 -5.93 10.06 -11.48
N SER A 33 -5.53 10.96 -10.59
CA SER A 33 -4.51 11.97 -10.85
C SER A 33 -3.41 11.89 -9.80
N LEU A 34 -2.16 12.05 -10.22
CA LEU A 34 -0.98 12.11 -9.36
C LEU A 34 -0.33 13.49 -9.47
N VAL A 35 0.20 13.96 -8.35
CA VAL A 35 0.99 15.19 -8.29
C VAL A 35 2.32 14.89 -7.63
N PHE A 36 3.41 15.11 -8.38
CA PHE A 36 4.75 15.25 -7.80
C PHE A 36 5.02 16.73 -7.61
N TYR A 37 5.38 17.12 -6.40
CA TYR A 37 5.73 18.49 -6.07
C TYR A 37 7.12 18.49 -5.41
N TRP A 38 8.06 19.16 -6.06
CA TRP A 38 9.43 19.33 -5.59
C TRP A 38 9.67 20.82 -5.35
N GLU A 39 9.29 21.27 -4.16
CA GLU A 39 9.41 22.67 -3.74
C GLU A 39 10.83 23.21 -3.91
N PRO A 40 11.92 22.51 -3.49
CA PRO A 40 13.27 23.06 -3.62
C PRO A 40 13.73 23.24 -5.08
N LEU A 41 13.05 22.59 -6.02
CA LEU A 41 13.32 22.69 -7.45
C LEU A 41 12.33 23.62 -8.17
N CYS A 42 11.33 24.16 -7.45
CA CYS A 42 10.19 24.87 -8.01
C CYS A 42 9.51 24.09 -9.16
N ARG A 43 9.38 22.76 -9.02
CA ARG A 43 8.85 21.88 -10.06
C ARG A 43 7.60 21.14 -9.61
N GLN A 44 6.66 21.00 -10.54
CA GLN A 44 5.46 20.20 -10.38
C GLN A 44 5.23 19.33 -11.62
N VAL A 45 4.88 18.06 -11.41
CA VAL A 45 4.48 17.13 -12.47
C VAL A 45 3.09 16.60 -12.13
N ARG A 46 2.17 16.71 -13.09
CA ARG A 46 0.81 16.17 -13.01
C ARG A 46 0.66 15.02 -13.99
N ILE A 47 0.07 13.93 -13.53
CA ILE A 47 -0.25 12.75 -14.34
C ILE A 47 -1.71 12.42 -14.12
N GLU A 48 -2.44 12.14 -15.19
CA GLU A 48 -3.86 11.78 -15.16
C GLU A 48 -4.05 10.57 -16.06
N GLY A 49 -4.90 9.62 -15.66
CA GLY A 49 -5.14 8.42 -16.47
C GLY A 49 -6.00 7.37 -15.79
N SER A 50 -6.25 6.29 -16.53
CA SER A 50 -6.93 5.11 -16.00
C SER A 50 -6.02 4.31 -15.08
N VAL A 51 -6.60 3.67 -14.06
CA VAL A 51 -5.90 2.81 -13.11
C VAL A 51 -6.26 1.35 -13.37
N LYS A 52 -5.27 0.47 -13.26
CA LYS A 52 -5.47 -0.98 -13.33
C LYS A 52 -4.80 -1.63 -12.13
N ARG A 53 -5.42 -2.69 -11.60
CA ARG A 53 -4.80 -3.53 -10.57
C ARG A 53 -3.62 -4.29 -11.19
N LEU A 54 -2.53 -4.41 -10.43
CA LEU A 54 -1.42 -5.27 -10.81
C LEU A 54 -1.82 -6.75 -10.69
N PRO A 55 -1.20 -7.65 -11.46
CA PRO A 55 -1.33 -9.08 -11.25
C PRO A 55 -0.99 -9.46 -9.80
N GLU A 56 -1.67 -10.48 -9.28
CA GLU A 56 -1.48 -10.94 -7.91
C GLU A 56 -0.03 -11.35 -7.64
N GLU A 57 0.58 -12.08 -8.57
CA GLU A 57 1.98 -12.51 -8.55
C GLU A 57 2.97 -11.32 -8.44
N GLU A 58 2.68 -10.22 -9.13
CA GLU A 58 3.50 -9.00 -9.04
C GLU A 58 3.36 -8.34 -7.66
N SER A 59 2.13 -8.31 -7.14
CA SER A 59 1.82 -7.78 -5.80
C SER A 59 2.48 -8.61 -4.70
N GLU A 60 2.47 -9.94 -4.81
CA GLU A 60 3.13 -10.88 -3.89
C GLU A 60 4.64 -10.75 -3.92
N ARG A 61 5.23 -10.73 -5.11
CA ARG A 61 6.67 -10.52 -5.27
C ARG A 61 7.13 -9.22 -4.63
N TYR A 62 6.41 -8.11 -4.87
CA TYR A 62 6.74 -6.83 -4.24
C TYR A 62 6.46 -6.83 -2.73
N PHE A 63 5.40 -7.49 -2.26
CA PHE A 63 5.11 -7.58 -0.82
C PHE A 63 6.27 -8.24 -0.07
N HIS A 64 6.78 -9.35 -0.57
CA HIS A 64 7.87 -10.09 0.07
C HIS A 64 9.24 -9.41 -0.07
N SER A 65 9.42 -8.50 -1.04
CA SER A 65 10.64 -7.69 -1.13
C SER A 65 10.71 -6.57 -0.08
N ARG A 66 9.62 -6.29 0.65
CA ARG A 66 9.57 -5.25 1.69
C ARG A 66 10.21 -5.75 2.99
N PRO A 67 10.74 -4.86 3.85
CA PRO A 67 11.17 -5.25 5.20
C PRO A 67 10.05 -5.96 5.98
N LYS A 68 10.41 -6.92 6.83
CA LYS A 68 9.45 -7.75 7.56
C LYS A 68 8.45 -6.94 8.41
N GLY A 69 8.90 -5.88 9.09
CA GLY A 69 8.00 -4.98 9.82
C GLY A 69 7.00 -4.24 8.93
N SER A 70 7.36 -3.95 7.67
CA SER A 70 6.45 -3.38 6.67
C SER A 70 5.40 -4.39 6.20
N GLN A 71 5.77 -5.66 6.09
CA GLN A 71 4.83 -6.76 5.79
C GLN A 71 3.84 -6.93 6.95
N ILE A 72 4.34 -7.02 8.19
CA ILE A 72 3.51 -7.14 9.40
C ILE A 72 2.57 -5.95 9.55
N GLY A 73 3.05 -4.72 9.36
CA GLY A 73 2.22 -3.52 9.44
C GLY A 73 1.03 -3.53 8.47
N ALA A 74 1.16 -4.22 7.32
CA ALA A 74 0.06 -4.40 6.38
C ALA A 74 -1.03 -5.36 6.90
N LEU A 75 -0.67 -6.35 7.74
CA LEU A 75 -1.62 -7.25 8.41
C LEU A 75 -2.26 -6.59 9.63
N VAL A 76 -1.49 -5.79 10.37
CA VAL A 76 -1.97 -5.09 11.58
C VAL A 76 -3.07 -4.09 11.23
N SER A 77 -2.90 -3.37 10.11
CA SER A 77 -3.77 -2.26 9.73
C SER A 77 -4.73 -2.64 8.61
N ARG A 78 -6.01 -2.84 8.96
CA ARG A 78 -7.10 -2.68 7.99
C ARG A 78 -7.22 -1.19 7.65
N GLN A 79 -6.51 -0.78 6.60
CA GLN A 79 -6.30 0.63 6.30
C GLN A 79 -7.64 1.37 6.14
N SER A 80 -7.77 2.51 6.81
CA SER A 80 -8.98 3.36 6.82
C SER A 80 -10.18 2.81 7.62
N SER A 81 -10.06 1.68 8.35
CA SER A 81 -11.09 1.26 9.31
C SER A 81 -10.97 2.01 10.64
N VAL A 82 -12.10 2.22 11.33
CA VAL A 82 -12.11 2.74 12.70
C VAL A 82 -11.43 1.74 13.64
N ILE A 83 -10.65 2.27 14.58
CA ILE A 83 -9.99 1.50 15.64
C ILE A 83 -10.25 2.20 16.98
N PRO A 84 -10.23 1.48 18.11
CA PRO A 84 -10.56 2.06 19.40
C PRO A 84 -9.48 3.03 19.90
N ASP A 85 -8.20 2.70 19.72
CA ASP A 85 -7.08 3.48 20.25
C ASP A 85 -5.75 3.06 19.60
N ARG A 86 -4.66 3.72 20.02
CA ARG A 86 -3.29 3.44 19.56
C ARG A 86 -2.73 2.12 20.09
N GLU A 87 -3.08 1.73 21.31
CA GLU A 87 -2.58 0.52 21.96
C GLU A 87 -3.11 -0.75 21.31
N TYR A 88 -4.29 -0.68 20.69
CA TYR A 88 -4.82 -1.73 19.81
C TYR A 88 -3.82 -2.11 18.70
N LEU A 89 -3.25 -1.12 18.00
CA LEU A 89 -2.29 -1.38 16.93
C LEU A 89 -0.96 -1.91 17.49
N ARG A 90 -0.49 -1.36 18.61
CA ARG A 90 0.77 -1.79 19.25
C ARG A 90 0.71 -3.26 19.69
N ARG A 91 -0.38 -3.66 20.37
CA ARG A 91 -0.59 -5.04 20.80
C ARG A 91 -0.64 -6.01 19.62
N LYS A 92 -1.46 -5.71 18.62
CA LYS A 92 -1.56 -6.53 17.40
C LYS A 92 -0.23 -6.64 16.65
N ASN A 93 0.54 -5.57 16.58
CA ASN A 93 1.86 -5.61 15.95
C ASN A 93 2.80 -6.54 16.70
N ALA A 94 2.90 -6.42 18.03
CA ALA A 94 3.73 -7.30 18.85
C ALA A 94 3.32 -8.77 18.76
N GLU A 95 2.01 -9.06 18.75
CA GLU A 95 1.48 -10.42 18.55
C GLU A 95 1.92 -11.01 17.19
N LEU A 96 1.83 -10.23 16.12
CA LEU A 96 2.21 -10.68 14.78
C LEU A 96 3.73 -10.75 14.57
N GLU A 97 4.50 -9.87 15.20
CA GLU A 97 5.97 -9.96 15.24
C GLU A 97 6.43 -11.24 15.93
N GLN A 98 5.77 -11.62 17.03
CA GLN A 98 6.04 -12.89 17.70
C GLN A 98 5.63 -14.08 16.82
N ARG A 99 4.42 -14.05 16.25
CA ARG A 99 3.88 -15.13 15.42
C ARG A 99 4.73 -15.39 14.18
N TYR A 100 5.19 -14.33 13.52
CA TYR A 100 5.96 -14.43 12.29
C TYR A 100 7.46 -14.31 12.50
N ARG A 101 7.99 -14.38 13.73
CA ARG A 101 9.44 -14.19 14.00
C ARG A 101 10.33 -14.99 13.06
N ASP A 102 10.06 -16.29 12.94
CA ASP A 102 10.85 -17.25 12.15
C ASP A 102 10.06 -17.79 10.93
N ALA A 103 8.92 -17.19 10.62
CA ALA A 103 8.06 -17.57 9.50
C ALA A 103 7.94 -16.44 8.47
N PRO A 104 7.66 -16.76 7.19
CA PRO A 104 7.27 -15.75 6.21
C PRO A 104 5.91 -15.14 6.58
N VAL A 105 5.75 -13.85 6.30
CA VAL A 105 4.48 -13.15 6.48
C VAL A 105 3.70 -13.29 5.18
N PRO A 106 2.50 -13.88 5.16
CA PRO A 106 1.71 -13.99 3.93
C PRO A 106 1.21 -12.60 3.49
N LYS A 107 1.13 -12.36 2.17
CA LYS A 107 0.45 -11.17 1.64
C LYS A 107 -1.05 -11.29 1.92
N PRO A 108 -1.69 -10.28 2.53
CA PRO A 108 -3.15 -10.28 2.65
C PRO A 108 -3.84 -10.15 1.28
N ASP A 109 -5.01 -10.77 1.11
CA ASP A 109 -5.81 -10.65 -0.12
C ASP A 109 -6.25 -9.21 -0.40
N TYR A 110 -6.44 -8.43 0.67
CA TYR A 110 -6.82 -7.01 0.61
C TYR A 110 -5.63 -6.07 0.38
N TRP A 111 -4.42 -6.57 0.15
CA TRP A 111 -3.21 -5.78 -0.07
C TRP A 111 -2.72 -5.84 -1.51
#